data_AF-A0A1B6K869-F1
#
_entry.id   AF-A0A1B6K869-F1
#
_cell.length_a   1.000
_cell.length_b   1.000
_cell.length_c   1.000
_cell.angle_alpha   90.00
_cell.angle_beta   90.00
_cell.angle_gamma   90.00
#
_symmetry.space_group_name_H-M   'P 1'
#
loop_
_entity.id
_entity.type
_entity.pdbx_description
1 polymer ?
#
loop_
_entity_poly.entity_id
_entity_poly.type
_entity_poly.pdbx_seq_one_letter_code
_entity_poly.pdbx_strand_id
1 'polypeptide(L)'
;VRGTCVAPDHCRCDFGYVGANCSIQCQCNGHSECEGPDRLDRCVKCHNNTQGPQCQHCRPLYVGDPTEGGECVPCVDYCNGHTHVCVNESVTEFPFSPSTPTQEIIDYLGLGPTTRAKCVWCGNHTMGEKCQDCMEGFFRGSEDHRASCRPCEC
;
A
#
# COMPACT_ATOMS: atom_id res chain seq x y z
N VAL A 1 -15.68 -19.16 -15.79
CA VAL A 1 -14.39 -19.47 -16.46
C VAL A 1 -13.62 -18.16 -16.55
N ARG A 2 -12.40 -18.11 -16.00
CA ARG A 2 -11.55 -16.91 -15.92
C ARG A 2 -10.28 -17.15 -16.74
N GLY A 3 -10.42 -17.17 -18.05
CA GLY A 3 -9.32 -17.47 -18.95
C GLY A 3 -9.78 -17.63 -20.40
N THR A 4 -8.80 -17.79 -21.29
CA THR A 4 -9.00 -17.99 -22.73
C THR A 4 -8.48 -19.35 -23.15
N CYS A 5 -9.30 -20.12 -23.88
CA CYS A 5 -8.86 -21.35 -24.51
C CYS A 5 -7.91 -21.03 -25.68
N VAL A 6 -6.70 -21.59 -25.65
CA VAL A 6 -5.66 -21.32 -26.66
C VAL A 6 -5.36 -22.54 -27.52
N ALA A 7 -5.71 -23.74 -27.06
CA ALA A 7 -5.68 -24.99 -27.82
C ALA A 7 -6.64 -26.00 -27.16
N PRO A 8 -6.98 -27.13 -27.82
CA PRO A 8 -7.74 -28.20 -27.18
C PRO A 8 -7.11 -28.60 -25.84
N ASP A 9 -7.93 -28.64 -24.79
CA ASP A 9 -7.52 -28.95 -23.40
C ASP A 9 -6.45 -28.03 -22.79
N HIS A 10 -6.15 -26.89 -23.43
CA HIS A 10 -5.17 -25.93 -22.94
C HIS A 10 -5.77 -24.52 -22.82
N CYS A 11 -5.96 -24.08 -21.57
CA CYS A 11 -6.43 -22.74 -21.24
C CYS A 11 -5.28 -21.87 -20.73
N ARG A 12 -5.25 -20.61 -21.18
CA ARG A 12 -4.48 -19.54 -20.56
C ARG A 12 -5.39 -18.84 -19.55
N CYS A 13 -5.11 -19.04 -18.26
CA CYS A 13 -5.93 -18.48 -17.19
C CYS A 13 -5.65 -16.99 -16.97
N ASP A 14 -6.66 -16.28 -16.49
CA ASP A 14 -6.53 -14.90 -16.03
C ASP A 14 -5.70 -14.87 -14.73
N PHE A 15 -5.16 -13.69 -14.42
CA PHE A 15 -4.33 -13.49 -13.22
C PHE A 15 -5.02 -13.99 -11.95
N GLY A 16 -4.31 -14.81 -11.16
CA GLY A 16 -4.80 -15.39 -9.92
C GLY A 16 -5.70 -16.63 -10.08
N TYR A 17 -5.85 -17.17 -11.29
CA TYR A 17 -6.61 -18.40 -11.56
C TYR A 17 -5.75 -19.50 -12.19
N VAL A 18 -6.03 -20.75 -11.84
CA VAL A 18 -5.33 -21.95 -12.31
C VAL A 18 -6.31 -23.11 -12.57
N GLY A 19 -5.79 -24.21 -13.11
CA GLY A 19 -6.55 -25.43 -13.42
C GLY A 19 -6.94 -25.54 -14.90
N ALA A 20 -7.37 -26.73 -15.32
CA ALA A 20 -7.64 -27.04 -16.74
C ALA A 20 -8.69 -26.13 -17.40
N ASN A 21 -9.63 -25.61 -16.61
CA ASN A 21 -10.72 -24.73 -17.04
C ASN A 21 -10.67 -23.35 -16.36
N CYS A 22 -9.55 -23.01 -15.70
CA CYS A 22 -9.36 -21.74 -15.00
C CYS A 22 -10.49 -21.39 -14.02
N SER A 23 -10.99 -22.38 -13.27
CA SER A 23 -12.04 -22.18 -12.26
C SER A 23 -11.51 -22.15 -10.83
N ILE A 24 -10.22 -22.42 -10.62
CA ILE A 24 -9.62 -22.52 -9.28
C ILE A 24 -8.86 -21.23 -9.02
N GLN A 25 -9.21 -20.54 -7.94
CA GLN A 25 -8.54 -19.31 -7.53
C GLN A 25 -7.34 -19.62 -6.64
N CYS A 26 -6.21 -18.95 -6.89
CA CYS A 26 -5.06 -18.99 -6.02
C CYS A 26 -5.36 -18.34 -4.66
N GLN A 27 -4.79 -18.88 -3.58
CA GLN A 27 -4.90 -18.35 -2.22
C GLN A 27 -3.86 -17.25 -1.98
N CYS A 28 -3.79 -16.30 -2.90
CA CYS A 28 -2.82 -15.20 -2.92
C CYS A 28 -3.48 -13.82 -2.78
N ASN A 29 -4.67 -13.77 -2.17
CA ASN A 29 -5.48 -12.56 -2.00
C ASN A 29 -5.76 -11.77 -3.30
N GLY A 30 -5.68 -12.44 -4.46
CA GLY A 30 -5.85 -11.79 -5.76
C GLY A 30 -4.63 -10.99 -6.25
N HIS A 31 -3.47 -11.12 -5.59
CA HIS A 31 -2.27 -10.33 -5.87
C HIS A 31 -1.09 -11.15 -6.44
N SER A 32 -1.28 -12.43 -6.74
CA SER A 32 -0.25 -13.27 -7.36
C SER A 32 -0.88 -14.46 -8.08
N GLU A 33 -0.14 -15.01 -9.04
CA GLU A 33 -0.31 -16.38 -9.51
C GLU A 33 0.27 -17.37 -8.49
N CYS A 34 -0.18 -18.62 -8.52
CA CYS A 34 0.30 -19.70 -7.68
C CYS A 34 0.98 -20.78 -8.53
N GLU A 35 1.85 -21.60 -7.91
CA GLU A 35 2.65 -22.63 -8.62
C GLU A 35 1.80 -23.63 -9.43
N GLY A 36 0.52 -23.82 -9.07
CA GLY A 36 -0.40 -24.66 -9.81
C GLY A 36 -1.66 -25.02 -9.02
N PRO A 37 -2.57 -25.82 -9.61
CA PRO A 37 -3.84 -26.19 -8.98
C PRO A 37 -3.70 -26.99 -7.68
N ASP A 38 -2.58 -27.71 -7.50
CA ASP A 38 -2.31 -28.48 -6.29
C ASP A 38 -1.57 -27.68 -5.20
N ARG A 39 -1.20 -26.42 -5.48
CA ARG A 39 -0.36 -25.56 -4.62
C ARG A 39 -0.88 -24.13 -4.61
N LEU A 40 -2.15 -23.97 -4.26
CA LEU A 40 -2.85 -22.67 -4.34
C LEU A 40 -2.29 -21.61 -3.38
N ASP A 41 -1.62 -22.03 -2.31
CA ASP A 41 -1.01 -21.20 -1.26
C ASP A 41 0.43 -20.78 -1.59
N ARG A 42 1.04 -21.35 -2.63
CA ARG A 42 2.41 -21.01 -3.04
C ARG A 42 2.41 -19.93 -4.09
N CYS A 43 2.34 -18.69 -3.63
CA CYS A 43 2.34 -17.50 -4.47
C CYS A 43 3.72 -17.26 -5.09
N VAL A 44 3.77 -17.13 -6.41
CA VAL A 44 5.02 -17.01 -7.18
C VAL A 44 5.64 -15.62 -7.00
N LYS A 45 4.83 -14.57 -7.13
CA LYS A 45 5.28 -13.18 -7.03
C LYS A 45 4.12 -12.26 -6.66
N CYS A 46 4.23 -11.62 -5.50
CA CYS A 46 3.24 -10.61 -5.09
C CYS A 46 3.35 -9.33 -5.93
N HIS A 47 2.20 -8.90 -6.46
CA HIS A 47 1.97 -7.66 -7.21
C HIS A 47 1.21 -6.63 -6.34
N ASN A 48 0.82 -5.50 -6.92
CA ASN A 48 -0.05 -4.52 -6.25
C ASN A 48 0.48 -3.99 -4.90
N ASN A 49 1.81 -3.86 -4.79
CA ASN A 49 2.51 -3.43 -3.58
C ASN A 49 2.26 -4.30 -2.35
N THR A 50 1.95 -5.57 -2.58
CA THR A 50 1.79 -6.56 -1.52
C THR A 50 3.05 -7.39 -1.32
N GLN A 51 3.11 -8.07 -0.17
CA GLN A 51 4.15 -8.99 0.23
C GLN A 51 3.61 -10.00 1.27
N GLY A 52 4.45 -10.96 1.63
CA GLY A 52 4.10 -12.07 2.50
C GLY A 52 3.77 -13.34 1.71
N PRO A 53 3.66 -14.51 2.38
CA PRO A 53 3.45 -15.80 1.73
C PRO A 53 2.23 -15.86 0.81
N GLN A 54 1.15 -15.16 1.18
CA GLN A 54 -0.12 -15.10 0.46
C GLN A 54 -0.43 -13.69 -0.04
N CYS A 55 0.58 -12.82 -0.12
CA CYS A 55 0.41 -11.42 -0.52
C CYS A 55 -0.60 -10.65 0.37
N GLN A 56 -0.65 -11.01 1.65
CA GLN A 56 -1.64 -10.52 2.62
C GLN A 56 -1.23 -9.26 3.37
N HIS A 57 -0.04 -8.72 3.08
CA HIS A 57 0.47 -7.51 3.73
C HIS A 57 0.91 -6.50 2.68
N CYS A 58 0.76 -5.21 2.99
CA CYS A 58 1.38 -4.17 2.18
C CYS A 58 2.88 -4.13 2.40
N ARG A 59 3.62 -3.72 1.36
CA ARG A 59 5.04 -3.37 1.48
C ARG A 59 5.22 -2.12 2.34
N PRO A 60 6.39 -1.91 2.96
CA PRO A 60 6.70 -0.64 3.62
C PRO A 60 6.42 0.55 2.71
N LEU A 61 5.95 1.64 3.32
CA LEU A 61 5.52 2.87 2.62
C LEU A 61 4.23 2.73 1.79
N TYR A 62 3.49 1.65 1.97
CA TYR A 62 2.12 1.48 1.46
C TYR A 62 1.18 1.12 2.59
N VAL A 63 -0.04 1.65 2.53
CA VAL A 63 -1.06 1.51 3.57
C VAL A 63 -2.31 0.85 3.02
N GLY A 64 -2.90 -0.04 3.79
CA GLY A 64 -4.18 -0.66 3.42
C GLY A 64 -4.35 -2.05 4.01
N ASP A 65 -5.39 -2.72 3.55
CA ASP A 65 -5.64 -4.12 3.81
C ASP A 65 -5.78 -4.83 2.45
N PRO A 66 -4.79 -5.61 2.01
CA PRO A 66 -4.83 -6.27 0.73
C PRO A 66 -5.60 -7.60 0.74
N THR A 67 -6.14 -8.01 1.88
CA THR A 67 -6.96 -9.23 1.96
C THR A 67 -8.23 -9.09 1.12
N GLU A 68 -8.73 -10.22 0.63
CA GLU A 68 -9.94 -10.27 -0.22
C GLU A 68 -9.87 -9.38 -1.48
N GLY A 69 -8.66 -9.12 -2.00
CA GLY A 69 -8.46 -8.27 -3.18
C GLY A 69 -8.43 -6.77 -2.88
N GLY A 70 -8.32 -6.37 -1.61
CA GLY A 70 -8.09 -4.98 -1.24
C GLY A 70 -6.76 -4.43 -1.73
N GLU A 71 -6.56 -3.12 -1.58
CA GLU A 71 -5.43 -2.41 -2.20
C GLU A 71 -4.44 -1.84 -1.18
N CYS A 72 -3.18 -1.78 -1.60
CA CYS A 72 -2.12 -1.09 -0.88
C CYS A 72 -1.85 0.26 -1.55
N VAL A 73 -2.29 1.34 -0.89
CA VAL A 73 -2.18 2.72 -1.36
C VAL A 73 -0.81 3.29 -0.96
N PRO A 74 -0.09 3.99 -1.84
CA PRO A 74 1.16 4.66 -1.45
C PRO A 74 0.95 5.62 -0.28
N CYS A 75 1.85 5.63 0.71
CA CYS A 75 1.77 6.58 1.82
C CYS A 75 1.76 8.03 1.32
N VAL A 76 2.43 8.34 0.20
CA VAL A 76 2.38 9.70 -0.39
C VAL A 76 0.99 10.13 -0.78
N ASP A 77 0.16 9.23 -1.31
CA ASP A 77 -1.22 9.56 -1.65
C ASP A 77 -2.10 9.61 -0.41
N TYR A 78 -1.89 8.69 0.53
CA TYR A 78 -2.59 8.67 1.81
C TYR A 78 -2.33 9.93 2.65
N CYS A 79 -1.10 10.44 2.61
CA CYS A 79 -0.62 11.61 3.34
C CYS A 79 -0.76 12.91 2.53
N ASN A 80 -1.68 12.95 1.58
CA ASN A 80 -1.99 14.13 0.77
C ASN A 80 -0.77 14.75 0.05
N GLY A 81 0.23 13.95 -0.30
CA GLY A 81 1.44 14.41 -0.98
C GLY A 81 2.46 15.12 -0.08
N HIS A 82 2.28 15.09 1.24
CA HIS A 82 3.12 15.84 2.17
C HIS A 82 4.18 15.01 2.89
N THR A 83 4.14 13.68 2.77
CA THR A 83 5.22 12.78 3.20
C THR A 83 5.07 11.42 2.52
N HIS A 84 6.17 10.70 2.33
CA HIS A 84 6.18 9.33 1.81
C HIS A 84 6.17 8.28 2.92
N VAL A 85 6.23 8.70 4.19
CA VAL A 85 6.36 7.79 5.33
C VAL A 85 5.09 7.82 6.15
N CYS A 86 4.48 6.65 6.30
CA CYS A 86 3.36 6.43 7.19
C CYS A 86 3.58 5.14 8.01
N VAL A 87 3.12 5.16 9.25
CA VAL A 87 3.31 4.10 10.24
C VAL A 87 1.95 3.73 10.85
N ASN A 88 1.88 2.59 11.52
CA ASN A 88 0.66 2.20 12.22
C ASN A 88 0.36 3.22 13.33
N GLU A 89 -0.91 3.54 13.56
CA GLU A 89 -1.35 4.45 14.63
C GLU A 89 -0.81 4.04 16.02
N SER A 90 -0.59 2.73 16.23
CA SER A 90 -0.03 2.19 17.47
C SER A 90 1.44 2.53 17.72
N VAL A 91 2.16 3.06 16.73
CA VAL A 91 3.57 3.45 16.86
C VAL A 91 3.65 4.80 17.57
N THR A 92 4.02 4.78 18.85
CA THR A 92 4.13 5.99 19.67
C THR A 92 5.48 6.70 19.51
N GLU A 93 6.54 5.94 19.25
CA GLU A 93 7.90 6.45 19.05
C GLU A 93 8.46 5.92 17.73
N PHE A 94 8.80 6.84 16.83
CA PHE A 94 9.46 6.51 15.57
C PHE A 94 10.91 6.98 15.65
N PRO A 95 11.89 6.06 15.74
CA PRO A 95 13.27 6.35 16.18
C PRO A 95 14.15 6.98 15.08
N PHE A 96 13.54 7.63 14.09
CA PHE A 96 14.22 8.17 12.92
C PHE A 96 14.04 9.68 12.83
N SER A 97 14.84 10.30 11.96
CA SER A 97 14.72 11.71 11.62
C SER A 97 14.35 11.88 10.14
N PRO A 98 13.88 13.07 9.73
CA PRO A 98 13.59 13.36 8.32
C PRO A 98 14.78 13.17 7.37
N SER A 99 16.02 13.15 7.89
CA SER A 99 17.24 12.94 7.12
C SER A 99 17.68 11.47 7.04
N THR A 100 17.00 10.56 7.75
CA THR A 100 17.32 9.13 7.70
C THR A 100 17.10 8.58 6.29
N PRO A 101 18.04 7.78 5.75
CA PRO A 101 17.85 7.10 4.47
C PRO A 101 16.60 6.24 4.44
N THR A 102 15.84 6.32 3.35
CA THR A 102 14.57 5.57 3.20
C THR A 102 14.75 4.06 3.36
N GLN A 103 15.91 3.51 2.97
CA GLN A 103 16.17 2.08 3.10
C GLN A 103 16.18 1.61 4.56
N GLU A 104 16.76 2.38 5.47
CA GLU A 104 16.77 2.04 6.90
C GLU A 104 15.36 2.03 7.49
N ILE A 105 14.51 2.95 7.03
CA ILE A 105 13.09 3.00 7.40
C ILE A 105 12.35 1.77 6.86
N ILE A 106 12.58 1.40 5.60
CA ILE A 106 11.98 0.21 4.99
C ILE A 106 12.37 -1.05 5.76
N ASP A 107 13.66 -1.17 6.10
CA ASP A 107 14.21 -2.33 6.82
C ASP A 107 13.63 -2.43 8.24
N TYR A 108 13.43 -1.30 8.92
CA TYR A 108 12.80 -1.25 10.24
C TYR A 108 11.32 -1.59 10.21
N LEU A 109 10.57 -1.01 9.26
CA LEU A 109 9.13 -1.21 9.18
C LEU A 109 8.80 -2.66 8.81
N GLY A 110 9.51 -3.21 7.83
CA GLY A 110 9.32 -4.57 7.31
C GLY A 110 8.00 -4.77 6.55
N LEU A 111 6.88 -4.25 7.08
CA LEU A 111 5.54 -4.24 6.50
C LEU A 111 5.01 -2.81 6.42
N GLY A 112 4.07 -2.59 5.50
CA GLY A 112 3.24 -1.38 5.47
C GLY A 112 2.17 -1.38 6.56
N PRO A 113 1.71 -0.21 7.03
CA PRO A 113 0.63 -0.13 8.01
C PRO A 113 -0.73 -0.57 7.45
N THR A 114 -1.66 -0.89 8.36
CA THR A 114 -3.06 -1.18 8.01
C THR A 114 -3.82 0.12 7.75
N THR A 115 -5.11 0.04 7.43
CA THR A 115 -5.96 1.21 7.12
C THR A 115 -5.93 2.36 8.15
N ARG A 116 -5.55 2.07 9.41
CA ARG A 116 -5.29 3.07 10.46
C ARG A 116 -3.80 3.39 10.55
N ALA A 117 -3.37 4.31 9.69
CA ALA A 117 -2.00 4.79 9.64
C ALA A 117 -1.90 6.28 9.98
N LYS A 118 -0.74 6.65 10.50
CA LYS A 118 -0.33 8.02 10.77
C LYS A 118 0.83 8.40 9.88
N CYS A 119 0.75 9.56 9.25
CA CYS A 119 1.81 10.15 8.46
C CYS A 119 2.86 10.79 9.38
N VAL A 120 4.14 10.59 9.07
CA VAL A 120 5.25 11.17 9.84
C VAL A 120 5.99 12.22 9.03
N TRP A 121 6.40 13.29 9.71
CA TRP A 121 7.13 14.43 9.11
C TRP A 121 6.38 15.09 7.95
N CYS A 122 5.14 15.51 8.22
CA CYS A 122 4.35 16.29 7.28
C CYS A 122 5.11 17.54 6.78
N GLY A 123 5.36 17.61 5.48
CA GLY A 123 5.98 18.75 4.81
C GLY A 123 5.00 19.89 4.55
N ASN A 124 5.45 20.92 3.84
CA ASN A 124 4.60 22.01 3.34
C ASN A 124 3.76 22.74 4.41
N HIS A 125 4.29 22.84 5.63
CA HIS A 125 3.63 23.43 6.81
C HIS A 125 2.27 22.77 7.14
N THR A 126 2.15 21.48 6.86
CA THR A 126 0.96 20.69 7.17
C THR A 126 1.14 19.89 8.44
N MET A 127 0.03 19.48 9.05
CA MET A 127 -0.01 18.63 10.23
C MET A 127 -1.25 17.74 10.23
N GLY A 128 -1.42 16.96 11.29
CA GLY A 128 -2.51 15.99 11.43
C GLY A 128 -2.11 14.59 10.95
N GLU A 129 -2.99 13.62 11.22
CA GLU A 129 -2.71 12.19 10.97
C GLU A 129 -2.45 11.86 9.50
N LYS A 130 -3.03 12.63 8.56
CA LYS A 130 -2.83 12.51 7.12
C LYS A 130 -2.18 13.74 6.49
N CYS A 131 -1.58 14.61 7.29
CA CYS A 131 -1.06 15.90 6.84
C CYS A 131 -2.14 16.79 6.20
N GLN A 132 -3.41 16.64 6.61
CA GLN A 132 -4.54 17.33 6.01
C GLN A 132 -4.78 18.73 6.58
N ASP A 133 -4.19 19.05 7.73
CA ASP A 133 -4.40 20.32 8.45
C ASP A 133 -3.19 21.24 8.26
N CYS A 134 -3.34 22.52 8.57
CA CYS A 134 -2.22 23.47 8.55
C CYS A 134 -1.61 23.67 9.92
N MET A 135 -0.30 23.89 9.95
CA MET A 135 0.38 24.32 11.16
C MET A 135 -0.17 25.66 11.67
N GLU A 136 -0.10 25.90 12.98
CA GLU A 136 -0.51 27.18 13.56
C GLU A 136 0.24 28.35 12.89
N GLY A 137 -0.50 29.40 12.51
CA GLY A 137 0.04 30.53 11.74
C GLY A 137 0.10 30.33 10.22
N PHE A 138 -0.24 29.14 9.73
CA PHE A 138 -0.38 28.84 8.30
C PHE A 138 -1.82 28.56 7.92
N PHE A 139 -2.18 28.85 6.69
CA PHE A 139 -3.52 28.63 6.16
C PHE A 139 -3.49 28.05 4.75
N ARG A 140 -4.57 27.34 4.42
CA ARG A 140 -4.85 26.83 3.07
C ARG A 140 -6.10 27.52 2.56
N GLY A 141 -6.01 28.15 1.39
CA GLY A 141 -7.12 28.84 0.73
C GLY A 141 -7.95 27.94 -0.20
N SER A 142 -7.81 26.62 -0.08
CA SER A 142 -8.46 25.62 -0.92
C SER A 142 -8.93 24.43 -0.08
N GLU A 143 -9.96 23.74 -0.56
CA GLU A 143 -10.41 22.47 0.02
C GLU A 143 -9.53 21.28 -0.39
N ASP A 144 -8.66 21.46 -1.40
CA ASP A 144 -7.70 20.45 -1.82
C ASP A 144 -6.61 20.24 -0.76
N HIS A 145 -6.68 19.13 -0.03
CA HIS A 145 -5.72 18.78 1.00
C HIS A 145 -4.29 18.54 0.49
N ARG A 146 -4.08 18.38 -0.83
CA ARG A 146 -2.73 18.28 -1.42
C ARG A 146 -2.04 19.63 -1.54
N ALA A 147 -2.77 20.74 -1.41
CA ALA A 147 -2.20 22.07 -1.45
C ALA A 147 -1.36 22.35 -0.19
N SER A 148 -0.20 22.97 -0.37
CA SER A 148 0.65 23.44 0.72
C SER A 148 -0.03 24.53 1.55
N CYS A 149 0.30 24.59 2.84
CA CYS A 149 -0.10 25.70 3.69
C CYS A 149 0.90 26.86 3.57
N ARG A 150 0.37 28.09 3.56
CA ARG A 150 1.15 29.34 3.44
C ARG A 150 0.96 30.23 4.66
N PRO A 151 1.94 31.05 5.04
CA PRO A 151 1.81 31.95 6.17
C PRO A 151 0.73 33.00 5.90
N CYS A 152 0.01 33.41 6.95
CA CYS A 152 -0.94 34.52 6.90
C CYS A 152 -0.25 35.80 6.39
N GLU A 153 -0.78 36.38 5.31
CA GLU A 153 -0.48 37.77 4.95
C GLU A 153 -1.60 38.63 5.55
N CYS A 154 -1.30 39.24 6.70
CA CYS A 154 -2.21 40.14 7.42
C CYS A 154 -2.28 41.52 6.76
#